data_AF-A0A9W9G1S6-F1
#
_entry.id   AF-A0A9W9G1S6-F1
#
_cell.length_a   1.000
_cell.length_b   1.000
_cell.length_c   1.000
_cell.angle_alpha   90.00
_cell.angle_beta   90.00
_cell.angle_gamma   90.00
#
_symmetry.space_group_name_H-M   'P 1'
#
loop_
_entity.id
_entity.type
_entity.pdbx_description
1 polymer ?
#
loop_
_entity_poly.entity_id
_entity_poly.type
_entity_poly.pdbx_seq_one_letter_code
_entity_poly.pdbx_strand_id
1 'polypeptide(L)'
;MQEPIYDSSRPRSALNIVYQYKLVNCPGKSIVGLRVEFPPNGSTPPHRHGGASVSAYVLSGRVLNKMNDDPMKTIETGGTWYEAPGCHHRISDNASKSEPAILMVTMVLDTDVLERDGLDALIQIDEEYRLD
;
A
#
# COMPACT_ATOMS: atom_id res chain seq x y z
N MET A 1 -21.58 -1.68 -5.98
CA MET A 1 -21.45 -1.26 -4.57
C MET A 1 -21.07 0.21 -4.55
N GLN A 2 -21.54 0.96 -3.57
CA GLN A 2 -21.09 2.34 -3.38
C GLN A 2 -19.65 2.34 -2.88
N GLU A 3 -18.80 3.20 -3.43
CA GLU A 3 -17.42 3.37 -2.97
C GLU A 3 -17.43 4.01 -1.57
N PRO A 4 -16.69 3.46 -0.58
CA PRO A 4 -16.56 4.09 0.72
C PRO A 4 -15.79 5.41 0.59
N ILE A 5 -16.18 6.38 1.41
CA ILE A 5 -15.39 7.59 1.64
C ILE A 5 -14.36 7.25 2.72
N TYR A 6 -13.14 7.73 2.56
CA TYR A 6 -12.10 7.57 3.57
C TYR A 6 -12.56 8.21 4.90
N ASP A 7 -12.43 7.47 5.99
CA ASP A 7 -12.82 7.88 7.33
C ASP A 7 -11.60 7.77 8.25
N SER A 8 -11.08 8.92 8.68
CA SER A 8 -9.87 9.01 9.50
C SER A 8 -10.05 8.46 10.91
N SER A 9 -11.29 8.22 11.36
CA SER A 9 -11.56 7.55 12.65
C SER A 9 -11.33 6.04 12.60
N ARG A 10 -11.24 5.46 11.39
CA ARG A 10 -10.96 4.03 11.23
C ARG A 10 -9.52 3.71 11.60
N PRO A 11 -9.26 2.53 12.21
CA PRO A 11 -7.90 2.14 12.56
C PRO A 11 -6.96 2.10 11.36
N ARG A 12 -5.73 2.59 11.52
CA ARG A 12 -4.69 2.50 10.48
C ARG A 12 -4.10 1.10 10.42
N SER A 13 -3.63 0.70 9.24
CA SER A 13 -2.80 -0.50 9.11
C SER A 13 -1.44 -0.31 9.76
N ALA A 14 -0.89 -1.36 10.36
CA ALA A 14 0.51 -1.39 10.76
C ALA A 14 1.40 -1.75 9.57
N LEU A 15 2.56 -1.09 9.45
CA LEU A 15 3.56 -1.32 8.41
C LEU A 15 4.83 -1.89 9.07
N ASN A 16 5.23 -3.08 8.65
CA ASN A 16 6.45 -3.72 9.11
C ASN A 16 7.38 -3.97 7.92
N ILE A 17 8.60 -3.42 7.94
CA ILE A 17 9.62 -3.76 6.94
C ILE A 17 10.06 -5.21 7.18
N VAL A 18 9.88 -6.05 6.16
CA VAL A 18 10.31 -7.45 6.17
C VAL A 18 11.71 -7.59 5.59
N TYR A 19 11.99 -6.85 4.52
CA TYR A 19 13.30 -6.82 3.89
C TYR A 19 13.55 -5.51 3.16
N GLN A 20 14.83 -5.17 2.99
CA GLN A 20 15.27 -4.01 2.22
C GLN A 20 16.66 -4.31 1.65
N TYR A 21 16.81 -4.27 0.32
CA TYR A 21 18.08 -4.57 -0.34
C TYR A 21 18.34 -3.65 -1.53
N LYS A 22 19.62 -3.33 -1.78
CA LYS A 22 20.05 -2.80 -3.08
C LYS A 22 20.06 -3.94 -4.10
N LEU A 23 19.47 -3.73 -5.28
CA LEU A 23 19.44 -4.74 -6.34
C LEU A 23 20.71 -4.65 -7.18
N VAL A 24 21.68 -5.53 -6.92
CA VAL A 24 22.99 -5.49 -7.60
C VAL A 24 22.91 -5.70 -9.12
N ASN A 25 21.91 -6.46 -9.59
CA ASN A 25 21.64 -6.69 -11.00
C ASN A 25 20.73 -5.62 -11.64
N CYS A 26 20.24 -4.65 -10.85
CA CYS A 26 19.50 -3.48 -11.30
C CYS A 26 20.11 -2.21 -10.69
N PRO A 27 21.30 -1.77 -11.18
CA PRO A 27 22.02 -0.65 -10.59
C PRO A 27 21.15 0.60 -10.43
N GLY A 28 21.26 1.26 -9.28
CA GLY A 28 20.43 2.41 -8.93
C GLY A 28 19.09 2.05 -8.31
N LYS A 29 18.62 0.79 -8.37
CA LYS A 29 17.34 0.37 -7.75
C LYS A 29 17.53 -0.37 -6.43
N SER A 30 16.58 -0.15 -5.53
CA SER A 30 16.41 -0.90 -4.29
C SER A 30 15.05 -1.59 -4.27
N ILE A 31 14.96 -2.68 -3.51
CA ILE A 31 13.73 -3.40 -3.22
C ILE A 31 13.40 -3.27 -1.74
N VAL A 32 12.12 -3.03 -1.42
CA VAL A 32 11.58 -2.99 -0.06
C VAL A 32 10.38 -3.90 0.02
N GLY A 33 10.35 -4.77 1.03
CA GLY A 33 9.22 -5.62 1.35
C GLY A 33 8.54 -5.13 2.62
N LEU A 34 7.24 -4.90 2.56
CA LEU A 34 6.40 -4.52 3.69
C LEU A 34 5.37 -5.62 3.97
N ARG A 35 5.24 -5.98 5.24
CA ARG A 35 4.06 -6.67 5.76
C ARG A 35 3.10 -5.60 6.25
N VAL A 36 1.93 -5.53 5.61
CA VAL A 36 0.87 -4.56 5.96
C VAL A 36 -0.24 -5.31 6.68
N GLU A 37 -0.53 -4.91 7.91
CA GLU A 37 -1.53 -5.56 8.76
C GLU A 37 -2.69 -4.61 9.02
N PHE A 38 -3.85 -4.94 8.44
CA PHE A 38 -5.08 -4.22 8.70
C PHE A 38 -5.80 -4.85 9.89
N PRO A 39 -6.08 -4.10 10.96
CA PRO A 39 -7.06 -4.53 11.95
C PRO A 39 -8.47 -4.64 11.32
N PRO A 40 -9.44 -5.28 12.00
CA PRO A 40 -10.83 -5.25 11.58
C PRO A 40 -11.32 -3.82 11.31
N ASN A 41 -12.03 -3.63 10.20
CA ASN A 41 -12.49 -2.33 9.71
C ASN A 41 -11.36 -1.31 9.44
N GLY A 42 -10.09 -1.73 9.42
CA GLY A 42 -8.96 -0.83 9.17
C GLY A 42 -8.95 -0.24 7.77
N SER A 43 -8.26 0.89 7.60
CA SER A 43 -8.13 1.61 6.34
C SER A 43 -6.80 2.38 6.28
N THR A 44 -6.31 2.62 5.07
CA THR A 44 -5.24 3.59 4.82
C THR A 44 -5.80 4.78 4.03
N PRO A 45 -5.29 6.00 4.25
CA PRO A 45 -5.69 7.15 3.45
C PRO A 45 -5.41 6.93 1.98
N PRO A 46 -6.14 7.64 1.11
CA PRO A 46 -5.69 7.87 -0.25
C PRO A 46 -4.24 8.37 -0.30
N HIS A 47 -3.42 7.71 -1.10
CA HIS A 47 -1.99 8.01 -1.19
C HIS A 47 -1.42 7.63 -2.56
N ARG A 48 -0.24 8.17 -2.88
CA ARG A 48 0.50 7.88 -4.11
C ARG A 48 1.79 7.13 -3.85
N HIS A 49 2.14 6.25 -4.78
CA HIS A 49 3.40 5.50 -4.77
C HIS A 49 4.45 6.16 -5.68
N GLY A 50 4.80 7.42 -5.37
CA GLY A 50 5.86 8.24 -5.98
C GLY A 50 6.55 7.67 -7.22
N GLY A 51 7.82 7.26 -7.09
CA GLY A 51 8.59 6.61 -8.16
C GLY A 51 8.61 5.07 -8.08
N ALA A 52 7.80 4.47 -7.21
CA ALA A 52 7.91 3.05 -6.87
C ALA A 52 6.99 2.17 -7.73
N SER A 53 7.51 1.07 -8.24
CA SER A 53 6.70 -0.04 -8.75
C SER A 53 6.29 -0.93 -7.58
N VAL A 54 4.99 -1.14 -7.38
CA VAL A 54 4.46 -1.94 -6.26
C VAL A 54 3.81 -3.21 -6.78
N SER A 55 4.14 -4.35 -6.17
CA SER A 55 3.46 -5.62 -6.33
C SER A 55 2.96 -6.08 -4.97
N ALA A 56 1.65 -6.30 -4.85
CA ALA A 56 1.02 -6.68 -3.60
C ALA A 56 0.36 -8.05 -3.71
N TYR A 57 0.38 -8.79 -2.60
CA TYR A 57 -0.19 -10.13 -2.44
C TYR A 57 -0.95 -10.22 -1.12
N VAL A 58 -2.18 -10.71 -1.15
CA VAL A 58 -2.99 -10.91 0.06
C VAL A 58 -2.60 -12.22 0.73
N LEU A 59 -1.95 -12.14 1.90
CA LEU A 59 -1.56 -13.29 2.71
C LEU A 59 -2.74 -13.88 3.48
N SER A 60 -3.64 -13.04 3.99
CA SER A 60 -4.86 -13.48 4.68
C SER A 60 -5.95 -12.40 4.66
N GLY A 61 -7.21 -12.82 4.80
CA GLY A 61 -8.37 -11.93 4.79
C GLY A 61 -8.73 -11.46 3.38
N ARG A 62 -9.38 -10.29 3.33
CA ARG A 62 -9.80 -9.64 2.08
C ARG A 62 -9.70 -8.12 2.20
N VAL A 63 -9.27 -7.48 1.12
CA VAL A 63 -9.08 -6.03 1.05
C VAL A 63 -9.88 -5.43 -0.11
N LEU A 64 -10.44 -4.26 0.12
CA LEU A 64 -11.11 -3.46 -0.89
C LEU A 64 -10.10 -2.46 -1.46
N ASN A 65 -9.92 -2.50 -2.77
CA ASN A 65 -8.90 -1.74 -3.47
C ASN A 65 -9.49 -0.91 -4.61
N LYS A 66 -8.96 0.29 -4.80
CA LYS A 66 -9.21 1.11 -5.99
C LYS A 66 -7.95 1.91 -6.32
N MET A 67 -7.49 1.76 -7.56
CA MET A 67 -6.29 2.40 -8.07
C MET A 67 -6.73 3.39 -9.15
N ASN A 68 -6.27 4.63 -9.09
CA ASN A 68 -6.60 5.68 -10.05
C ASN A 68 -8.13 5.78 -10.28
N ASP A 69 -8.58 5.68 -11.53
CA ASP A 69 -10.00 5.67 -11.89
C ASP A 69 -10.54 4.27 -12.19
N ASP A 70 -9.76 3.22 -11.92
CA ASP A 70 -10.19 1.84 -12.14
C ASP A 70 -11.38 1.47 -11.25
N PRO A 71 -12.19 0.47 -11.66
CA PRO A 71 -13.26 -0.04 -10.81
C PRO A 71 -12.72 -0.56 -9.48
N MET A 72 -13.42 -0.25 -8.40
CA MET A 72 -13.15 -0.80 -7.08
C MET A 72 -13.32 -2.33 -7.08
N LYS A 73 -12.39 -3.05 -6.45
CA LYS A 73 -12.36 -4.51 -6.39
C LYS A 73 -12.12 -4.99 -4.97
N THR A 74 -12.80 -6.05 -4.57
CA THR A 74 -12.41 -6.85 -3.40
C THR A 74 -11.41 -7.90 -3.85
N ILE A 75 -10.25 -7.94 -3.21
CA ILE A 75 -9.18 -8.89 -3.47
C ILE A 75 -9.05 -9.77 -2.22
N GLU A 76 -9.21 -11.07 -2.41
CA GLU A 76 -9.16 -12.07 -1.34
C GLU A 76 -7.77 -12.70 -1.23
N THR A 77 -7.59 -13.55 -0.22
CA THR A 77 -6.35 -14.30 0.01
C THR A 77 -5.89 -15.02 -1.24
N GLY A 78 -4.59 -14.90 -1.57
CA GLY A 78 -4.00 -15.41 -2.80
C GLY A 78 -4.10 -14.47 -4.00
N GLY A 79 -4.90 -13.41 -3.92
CA GLY A 79 -5.01 -12.39 -4.95
C GLY A 79 -3.83 -11.41 -4.95
N THR A 80 -3.60 -10.79 -6.10
CA THR A 80 -2.52 -9.82 -6.32
C THR A 80 -2.98 -8.61 -7.12
N TRP A 81 -2.17 -7.55 -7.06
CA TRP A 81 -2.28 -6.42 -7.97
C TRP A 81 -0.91 -5.74 -8.16
N TYR A 82 -0.84 -4.89 -9.18
CA TYR A 82 0.32 -4.07 -9.50
C TYR A 82 -0.07 -2.60 -9.46
N GLU A 83 0.83 -1.78 -8.93
CA GLU A 83 0.72 -0.32 -8.96
C GLU A 83 1.96 0.24 -9.65
N ALA A 84 1.74 0.94 -10.76
CA ALA A 84 2.81 1.59 -11.48
C ALA A 84 3.37 2.79 -10.68
N PRO A 85 4.61 3.23 -10.96
CA PRO A 85 5.12 4.48 -10.42
C PRO A 85 4.12 5.62 -10.60
N GLY A 86 3.81 6.32 -9.51
CA GLY A 86 2.86 7.43 -9.48
C GLY A 86 1.39 7.01 -9.36
N CYS A 87 1.09 5.71 -9.25
CA CYS A 87 -0.26 5.21 -9.01
C CYS A 87 -0.88 5.86 -7.76
N HIS A 88 -2.15 6.24 -7.88
CA HIS A 88 -2.97 6.75 -6.78
C HIS A 88 -3.81 5.62 -6.20
N HIS A 89 -3.44 5.11 -5.03
CA HIS A 89 -4.21 4.13 -4.27
C HIS A 89 -5.30 4.86 -3.50
N ARG A 90 -6.52 4.89 -4.05
CA ARG A 90 -7.64 5.71 -3.55
C ARG A 90 -8.48 5.02 -2.49
N ILE A 91 -8.59 3.70 -2.57
CA ILE A 91 -9.32 2.90 -1.58
C ILE A 91 -8.42 1.74 -1.22
N SER A 92 -8.18 1.58 0.07
CA SER A 92 -7.32 0.55 0.64
C SER A 92 -7.84 0.24 2.04
N ASP A 93 -8.85 -0.63 2.06
CA ASP A 93 -9.61 -0.96 3.25
C ASP A 93 -9.55 -2.45 3.54
N ASN A 94 -9.59 -2.80 4.82
CA ASN A 94 -10.04 -4.12 5.22
C ASN A 94 -11.52 -4.28 4.86
N ALA A 95 -11.84 -5.25 4.01
CA ALA A 95 -13.21 -5.53 3.62
C ALA A 95 -13.99 -6.35 4.68
N SER A 96 -13.39 -6.64 5.83
CA SER A 96 -14.04 -7.24 7.00
C SER A 96 -14.15 -6.26 8.17
N LYS A 97 -15.29 -6.30 8.86
CA LYS A 97 -15.52 -5.53 10.10
C LYS A 97 -15.10 -6.26 11.37
N SER A 98 -14.85 -7.57 11.30
CA SER A 98 -14.56 -8.41 12.46
C SER A 98 -13.21 -9.14 12.37
N GLU A 99 -12.69 -9.35 11.16
CA GLU A 99 -11.46 -10.11 10.93
C GLU A 99 -10.34 -9.21 10.42
N PRO A 100 -9.07 -9.47 10.78
CA PRO A 100 -7.93 -8.76 10.20
C PRO A 100 -7.67 -9.18 8.75
N ALA A 101 -6.87 -8.38 8.04
CA ALA A 101 -6.32 -8.72 6.73
C ALA A 101 -4.82 -8.42 6.69
N ILE A 102 -4.05 -9.24 5.98
CA ILE A 102 -2.59 -9.13 5.92
C ILE A 102 -2.13 -9.18 4.48
N LEU A 103 -1.25 -8.25 4.10
CA LEU A 103 -0.63 -8.17 2.79
C LEU A 103 0.88 -8.33 2.91
N MET A 104 1.49 -8.91 1.87
CA MET A 104 2.89 -8.66 1.53
C MET A 104 2.92 -7.68 0.36
N VAL A 105 3.64 -6.58 0.52
CA VAL A 105 3.82 -5.56 -0.51
C VAL A 105 5.30 -5.47 -0.83
N THR A 106 5.64 -5.61 -2.10
CA THR A 106 7.01 -5.51 -2.61
C THR A 106 7.12 -4.28 -3.49
N MET A 107 8.10 -3.44 -3.21
CA MET A 107 8.30 -2.16 -3.87
C MET A 107 9.69 -2.12 -4.49
N VAL A 108 9.80 -1.64 -5.72
CA VAL A 108 11.07 -1.34 -6.38
C VAL A 108 11.12 0.15 -6.72
N LEU A 109 12.15 0.83 -6.25
CA LEU A 109 12.32 2.28 -6.42
C LEU A 109 13.80 2.66 -6.56
N ASP A 110 14.04 3.92 -6.89
CA ASP A 110 15.40 4.47 -6.91
C ASP A 110 16.02 4.47 -5.51
N THR A 111 17.27 4.01 -5.44
CA THR A 111 18.03 3.85 -4.20
C THR A 111 18.30 5.20 -3.55
N ASP A 112 18.63 6.21 -4.33
CA ASP A 112 18.90 7.56 -3.82
C ASP A 112 17.64 8.22 -3.24
N VAL A 113 16.47 7.98 -3.85
CA VAL A 113 15.17 8.40 -3.34
C VAL A 113 14.87 7.70 -2.01
N LEU A 114 15.06 6.37 -1.94
CA LEU A 114 14.86 5.62 -0.70
C LEU A 114 15.81 6.06 0.43
N GLU A 115 17.08 6.30 0.11
CA GLU A 115 18.08 6.74 1.10
C GLU A 115 17.82 8.16 1.60
N ARG A 116 17.29 9.05 0.75
CA ARG A 116 16.98 10.43 1.10
C ARG A 116 15.70 10.56 1.91
N ASP A 117 14.63 9.90 1.47
CA ASP A 117 13.26 10.16 1.95
C ASP A 117 12.69 8.99 2.77
N GLY A 118 13.38 7.85 2.86
CA GLY A 118 12.92 6.70 3.63
C GLY A 118 11.60 6.12 3.12
N LEU A 119 10.72 5.71 4.04
CA LEU A 119 9.39 5.17 3.69
C LEU A 119 8.43 6.25 3.15
N ASP A 120 8.70 7.53 3.39
CA ASP A 120 7.84 8.62 2.90
C ASP A 120 7.94 8.76 1.36
N ALA A 121 9.03 8.26 0.76
CA ALA A 121 9.12 8.09 -0.70
C ALA A 121 8.17 7.02 -1.25
N LEU A 122 7.74 6.06 -0.42
CA LEU A 122 6.93 4.92 -0.83
C LEU A 122 5.43 5.22 -0.71
N ILE A 123 5.02 5.96 0.32
CA ILE A 123 3.61 6.21 0.65
C ILE A 123 3.42 7.72 0.85
N GLN A 124 3.03 8.39 -0.23
CA GLN A 124 2.78 9.83 -0.23
C GLN A 124 1.30 10.07 0.04
N ILE A 125 0.91 10.18 1.30
CA ILE A 125 -0.47 10.48 1.70
C ILE A 125 -0.91 11.79 1.05
N ASP A 126 -2.13 11.80 0.48
CA ASP A 126 -2.72 13.00 -0.11
C ASP A 126 -2.83 14.10 0.94
N GLU A 127 -2.55 15.34 0.55
CA GLU A 127 -2.38 16.47 1.48
C GLU A 127 -3.57 16.67 2.43
N GLU A 128 -4.79 16.45 1.94
CA GLU A 128 -6.03 16.56 2.71
C GLU A 128 -6.19 15.51 3.83
N TYR A 129 -5.39 14.43 3.84
CA TYR A 129 -5.43 13.36 4.85
C TYR A 129 -4.15 13.21 5.66
N ARG A 130 -3.19 14.13 5.49
CA ARG A 130 -1.99 14.16 6.34
C ARG A 130 -2.40 14.54 7.75
N LEU A 131 -1.84 13.85 8.73
CA LEU A 131 -1.94 14.26 10.12
C LEU A 131 -0.91 15.37 10.33
N ASP A 132 -1.32 16.47 10.97
CA ASP A 132 -0.45 17.56 11.39
C ASP A 132 0.61 17.10 12.41
#